data_AF-A0A0C2GCW4-F1
#
_entry.id   AF-A0A0C2GCW4-F1
#
_cell.length_a   1.000
_cell.length_b   1.000
_cell.length_c   1.000
_cell.angle_alpha   90.00
_cell.angle_beta   90.00
_cell.angle_gamma   90.00
#
_symmetry.space_group_name_H-M   'P 1'
#
loop_
_entity.id
_entity.type
_entity.pdbx_description
1 polymer ?
#
loop_
_entity_poly.entity_id
_entity_poly.type
_entity_poly.pdbx_seq_one_letter_code
_entity_poly.pdbx_strand_id
1 'polypeptide(L)'
;MAGHFESELCQVLLEEHFGKTVSLVAAALLRESGPLPAIMFRLRGAVKLNAVRKSLAILNQHSVVDFKIDSTMRINYSIDRNAILAFSKAPRCCLIAKTLYGGLAEAICEELFSYGRLTCSDTIRKVALRLEQPLADVKEKFCRLAEAQFIAKCPQVVSTLKGCPQFETSYDPFIMPDVILQATSNSSEESRKRKAPSPEGDEGIYWRINWLRFDRYIRDEMTLELLVPKGSSLERTSRSLTQTVRSLLKTNEVRAAPVATINSAPISLFDMMRCVKENELDIERPDLEKALRILVDESRGVVRKSGDSGGGLFVIDFERAIEQICQFHVESLIREQLESRAVRIFRLLQQRGHLEEDQIEKLTMMSGKETRELLYAMLEEGYISTKPIGRTNDFAPSRTFVLYYVDLPQTVRGLVEYTCKVSCTVNIWFASVVFHRIVKYIFYTIQGW
;
A
#
# COMPACT_ATOMS: atom_id res chain seq x y z
N MET A 1 17.28 14.87 -1.82
CA MET A 1 16.28 15.48 -0.92
C MET A 1 15.03 14.62 -0.75
N ALA A 2 14.66 13.76 -1.73
CA ALA A 2 13.45 12.93 -1.72
C ALA A 2 13.20 11.97 -0.53
N GLY A 3 14.20 11.70 0.32
CA GLY A 3 14.03 10.81 1.48
C GLY A 3 13.78 11.54 2.82
N HIS A 4 13.86 12.86 2.86
CA HIS A 4 13.79 13.62 4.12
C HIS A 4 12.37 13.64 4.68
N PHE A 5 11.40 14.06 3.86
CA PHE A 5 10.00 14.14 4.27
C PHE A 5 9.38 12.77 4.57
N GLU A 6 9.77 11.73 3.83
CA GLU A 6 9.37 10.35 4.15
C GLU A 6 9.91 9.91 5.52
N SER A 7 11.15 10.30 5.84
CA SER A 7 11.77 9.99 7.15
C SER A 7 11.09 10.76 8.28
N GLU A 8 10.71 12.02 8.06
CA GLU A 8 9.91 12.81 9.00
C GLU A 8 8.53 12.18 9.24
N LEU A 9 7.83 11.77 8.18
CA LEU A 9 6.55 11.08 8.31
C LEU A 9 6.68 9.77 9.10
N CYS A 10 7.72 8.98 8.80
CA CYS A 10 8.01 7.76 9.55
C CYS A 10 8.24 8.06 11.05
N GLN A 11 8.93 9.15 11.37
CA GLN A 11 9.18 9.57 12.73
C GLN A 11 7.88 9.96 13.46
N VAL A 12 7.00 10.73 12.80
CA VAL A 12 5.70 11.15 13.34
C VAL A 12 4.80 9.93 13.59
N LEU A 13 4.70 9.01 12.64
CA LEU A 13 3.90 7.78 12.78
C LEU A 13 4.36 6.93 13.97
N LEU A 14 5.68 6.77 14.14
CA LEU A 14 6.23 6.01 15.26
C LEU A 14 6.07 6.73 16.60
N GLU A 15 6.09 8.07 16.61
CA GLU A 15 5.82 8.85 17.82
C GLU A 15 4.37 8.68 18.28
N GLU A 16 3.43 8.66 17.34
CA GLU A 16 2.00 8.47 17.63
C GLU A 16 1.70 7.06 18.18
N HIS A 17 2.25 6.02 17.54
CA HIS A 17 1.96 4.64 17.93
C HIS A 17 2.75 4.14 19.15
N PHE A 18 4.01 4.55 19.29
CA PHE A 18 4.94 3.99 20.29
C PHE A 18 5.54 5.01 21.25
N GLY A 19 5.28 6.30 21.02
CA GLY A 19 5.78 7.40 21.84
C GLY A 19 7.17 7.92 21.45
N LYS A 20 7.49 9.09 22.02
CA LYS A 20 8.70 9.88 21.74
C LYS A 20 10.02 9.10 21.83
N THR A 21 10.18 8.28 22.86
CA THR A 21 11.43 7.54 23.08
C THR A 21 11.72 6.54 21.95
N VAL A 22 10.69 5.83 21.47
CA VAL A 22 10.83 4.87 20.37
C VAL A 22 11.07 5.60 19.06
N SER A 23 10.35 6.69 18.83
CA SER A 23 10.54 7.57 17.66
C SER A 23 11.97 8.11 17.54
N LEU A 24 12.59 8.57 18.64
CA LEU A 24 13.99 9.02 18.64
C LEU A 24 14.97 7.90 18.26
N VAL A 25 14.76 6.68 18.77
CA VAL A 25 15.59 5.52 18.43
C VAL A 25 15.42 5.16 16.95
N ALA A 26 14.20 5.24 16.44
CA ALA A 26 13.91 4.99 15.04
C ALA A 26 14.50 6.06 14.11
N ALA A 27 14.42 7.34 14.48
CA ALA A 27 15.03 8.45 13.72
C ALA A 27 16.55 8.28 13.58
N ALA A 28 17.23 7.83 14.64
CA ALA A 28 18.66 7.52 14.58
C ALA A 28 18.95 6.39 13.57
N LEU A 29 18.10 5.36 13.52
CA LEU A 29 18.23 4.24 12.58
C LEU A 29 17.81 4.57 11.14
N LEU A 30 16.84 5.46 10.95
CA LEU A 30 16.39 5.93 9.63
C LEU A 30 17.47 6.74 8.91
N ARG A 31 18.29 7.46 9.69
CA ARG A 31 19.45 8.20 9.19
C ARG A 31 20.52 7.24 8.68
N GLU A 32 20.96 6.31 9.52
CA GLU A 32 21.94 5.27 9.14
C GLU A 32 21.71 3.99 9.96
N SER A 33 21.73 2.84 9.29
CA SER A 33 21.75 1.53 9.93
C SER A 33 23.05 1.33 10.69
N GLY A 34 23.04 0.50 11.73
CA GLY A 34 24.26 0.23 12.47
C GLY A 34 24.10 -0.61 13.73
N PRO A 35 25.21 -0.94 14.39
CA PRO A 35 25.20 -1.76 15.58
C PRO A 35 24.76 -0.96 16.81
N LEU A 36 24.33 -1.67 17.87
CA LEU A 36 23.84 -1.05 19.11
C LEU A 36 24.75 0.06 19.67
N PRO A 37 26.10 -0.09 19.73
CA PRO A 37 26.96 0.98 20.22
C PRO A 37 26.91 2.26 19.37
N ALA A 38 26.75 2.15 18.05
CA ALA A 38 26.62 3.30 17.16
C ALA A 38 25.28 4.02 17.35
N ILE A 39 24.19 3.27 17.58
CA ILE A 39 22.89 3.84 17.92
C ILE A 39 22.97 4.58 19.25
N MET A 40 23.60 3.98 20.27
CA MET A 40 23.81 4.61 21.57
C MET A 40 24.65 5.88 21.52
N PHE A 41 25.70 5.89 20.70
CA PHE A 41 26.54 7.07 20.53
C PHE A 41 25.74 8.24 19.95
N ARG A 42 24.88 7.97 18.97
CA ARG A 42 24.00 8.99 18.35
C ARG A 42 22.91 9.49 19.29
N LEU A 43 22.44 8.65 20.21
CA LEU A 43 21.43 9.00 21.21
C LEU A 43 22.02 9.45 22.56
N ARG A 44 23.32 9.72 22.61
CA ARG A 44 24.02 10.07 23.84
C ARG A 44 23.42 11.34 24.45
N GLY A 45 22.96 11.23 25.70
CA GLY A 45 22.32 12.34 26.43
C GLY A 45 20.80 12.44 26.25
N ALA A 46 20.22 11.81 25.22
CA ALA A 46 18.78 11.84 24.98
C ALA A 46 18.04 10.62 25.59
N VAL A 47 18.59 9.41 25.41
CA VAL A 47 17.91 8.16 25.80
C VAL A 47 18.86 7.21 26.53
N LYS A 48 18.39 6.62 27.64
CA LYS A 48 19.15 5.61 28.42
C LYS A 48 19.24 4.28 27.67
N LEU A 49 20.33 3.54 27.87
CA LEU A 49 20.58 2.22 27.23
C LEU A 49 19.41 1.24 27.37
N ASN A 50 18.81 1.12 28.56
CA ASN A 50 17.68 0.22 28.79
C ASN A 50 16.45 0.63 27.98
N ALA A 51 16.23 1.92 27.78
CA ALA A 51 15.14 2.41 26.95
C ALA A 51 15.43 2.13 25.47
N VAL A 52 16.66 2.31 24.99
CA VAL A 52 17.06 1.93 23.62
C VAL A 52 16.80 0.45 23.34
N ARG A 53 17.20 -0.45 24.24
CA ARG A 53 16.95 -1.90 24.09
C ARG A 53 15.46 -2.23 24.04
N LYS A 54 14.65 -1.63 24.94
CA LYS A 54 13.19 -1.79 24.94
C LYS A 54 12.57 -1.28 23.64
N SER A 55 12.99 -0.11 23.15
CA SER A 55 12.52 0.45 21.89
C SER A 55 12.85 -0.45 20.70
N LEU A 56 14.07 -0.98 20.61
CA LEU A 56 14.44 -1.94 19.56
C LEU A 56 13.63 -3.24 19.64
N ALA A 57 13.32 -3.72 20.85
CA ALA A 57 12.47 -4.89 21.03
C ALA A 57 11.03 -4.64 20.54
N ILE A 58 10.44 -3.49 20.87
CA ILE A 58 9.11 -3.08 20.39
C ILE A 58 9.12 -2.98 18.85
N LEU A 59 10.11 -2.31 18.26
CA LEU A 59 10.18 -2.17 16.81
C LEU A 59 10.37 -3.51 16.08
N ASN A 60 11.15 -4.45 16.64
CA ASN A 60 11.28 -5.80 16.10
C ASN A 60 9.97 -6.59 16.25
N GLN A 61 9.24 -6.43 17.36
CA GLN A 61 7.95 -7.06 17.59
C GLN A 61 6.94 -6.68 16.49
N HIS A 62 6.98 -5.45 16.00
CA HIS A 62 6.15 -4.98 14.90
C HIS A 62 6.74 -5.19 13.50
N SER A 63 7.85 -5.93 13.37
CA SER A 63 8.57 -6.15 12.10
C SER A 63 9.00 -4.86 11.39
N VAL A 64 9.28 -3.80 12.14
CA VAL A 64 9.80 -2.51 11.62
C VAL A 64 11.32 -2.52 11.55
N VAL A 65 11.96 -3.15 12.53
CA VAL A 65 13.42 -3.28 12.60
C VAL A 65 13.82 -4.70 12.25
N ASP A 66 14.70 -4.82 11.25
CA ASP A 66 15.44 -6.02 10.92
C ASP A 66 16.84 -5.96 11.54
N PHE A 67 17.43 -7.14 11.74
CA PHE A 67 18.80 -7.27 12.21
C PHE A 67 19.54 -8.32 11.38
N LYS A 68 20.77 -8.01 11.01
CA LYS A 68 21.66 -8.90 10.25
C LYS A 68 23.03 -8.91 10.87
N ILE A 69 23.72 -10.04 10.77
CA ILE A 69 25.12 -10.14 11.17
C ILE A 69 25.97 -9.65 9.99
N ASP A 70 26.81 -8.65 10.25
CA ASP A 70 27.75 -8.11 9.28
C ASP A 70 28.99 -8.99 9.15
N SER A 71 29.81 -8.75 8.12
CA SER A 71 31.14 -9.32 7.89
C SER A 71 32.06 -9.22 9.11
N THR A 72 31.87 -8.19 9.94
CA THR A 72 32.59 -7.97 11.21
C THR A 72 32.03 -8.76 12.40
N MET A 73 31.09 -9.69 12.15
CA MET A 73 30.42 -10.52 13.15
C MET A 73 29.67 -9.72 14.23
N ARG A 74 29.19 -8.51 13.89
CA ARG A 74 28.37 -7.65 14.75
C ARG A 74 26.92 -7.62 14.24
N ILE A 75 25.98 -7.49 15.16
CA ILE A 75 24.56 -7.34 14.85
C ILE A 75 24.32 -5.90 14.41
N ASN A 76 23.98 -5.70 13.14
CA ASN A 76 23.55 -4.43 12.59
C ASN A 76 22.03 -4.38 12.53
N TYR A 77 21.46 -3.32 13.08
CA TYR A 77 20.02 -3.05 13.01
C TYR A 77 19.73 -2.14 11.82
N SER A 78 18.71 -2.48 11.05
CA SER A 78 18.20 -1.71 9.93
C SER A 78 16.69 -1.51 10.07
N ILE A 79 16.18 -0.38 9.61
CA ILE A 79 14.74 -0.11 9.57
C ILE A 79 14.21 -0.36 8.17
N ASP A 80 13.07 -1.05 8.08
CA ASP A 80 12.26 -1.06 6.87
C ASP A 80 11.30 0.12 6.87
N ARG A 81 11.50 1.05 5.94
CA ARG A 81 10.64 2.23 5.77
C ARG A 81 9.25 1.85 5.29
N ASN A 82 9.14 0.84 4.43
CA ASN A 82 7.85 0.41 3.88
C ASN A 82 6.96 -0.17 4.97
N ALA A 83 7.55 -0.91 5.93
CA ALA A 83 6.84 -1.39 7.11
C ALA A 83 6.27 -0.25 7.97
N ILE A 84 6.99 0.88 8.11
CA ILE A 84 6.49 2.05 8.87
C ILE A 84 5.38 2.76 8.10
N LEU A 85 5.57 3.00 6.80
CA LEU A 85 4.54 3.61 5.96
C LEU A 85 3.28 2.75 5.86
N ALA A 86 3.37 1.44 6.08
CA ALA A 86 2.21 0.57 6.14
C ALA A 86 1.28 0.86 7.33
N PHE A 87 1.77 1.48 8.42
CA PHE A 87 0.92 1.87 9.55
C PHE A 87 -0.16 2.87 9.15
N SER A 88 0.14 3.80 8.23
CA SER A 88 -0.85 4.76 7.73
C SER A 88 -1.98 4.09 6.94
N LYS A 89 -1.71 2.90 6.36
CA LYS A 89 -2.66 2.10 5.59
C LYS A 89 -3.49 1.14 6.45
N ALA A 90 -3.11 0.93 7.72
CA ALA A 90 -3.72 -0.08 8.58
C ALA A 90 -5.25 0.05 8.74
N PRO A 91 -5.84 1.25 8.93
CA PRO A 91 -7.30 1.38 9.02
C PRO A 91 -8.02 0.92 7.75
N ARG A 92 -7.46 1.22 6.58
CA ARG A 92 -8.01 0.78 5.28
C ARG A 92 -7.87 -0.73 5.12
N CYS A 93 -6.75 -1.33 5.54
CA CYS A 93 -6.56 -2.78 5.53
C CYS A 93 -7.59 -3.50 6.41
N CYS A 94 -7.87 -2.98 7.62
CA CYS A 94 -8.91 -3.54 8.49
C CYS A 94 -10.30 -3.42 7.86
N LEU A 95 -10.61 -2.30 7.20
CA LEU A 95 -11.87 -2.13 6.46
C LEU A 95 -11.98 -3.14 5.31
N ILE A 96 -10.90 -3.38 4.56
CA ILE A 96 -10.86 -4.40 3.50
C ILE A 96 -11.09 -5.80 4.08
N ALA A 97 -10.46 -6.15 5.21
CA ALA A 97 -10.70 -7.42 5.87
C ALA A 97 -12.17 -7.58 6.30
N LYS A 98 -12.78 -6.49 6.80
CA LYS A 98 -14.20 -6.44 7.16
C LYS A 98 -15.11 -6.68 5.97
N THR A 99 -14.87 -6.01 4.84
CA THR A 99 -15.72 -6.12 3.65
C THR A 99 -15.62 -7.48 3.00
N LEU A 100 -14.45 -8.12 3.02
CA LEU A 100 -14.22 -9.41 2.39
C LEU A 100 -14.65 -10.60 3.27
N TYR A 101 -14.36 -10.56 4.58
CA TYR A 101 -14.51 -11.74 5.46
C TYR A 101 -15.37 -11.49 6.70
N GLY A 102 -15.85 -10.26 6.91
CA GLY A 102 -16.73 -9.87 8.03
C GLY A 102 -16.00 -9.32 9.25
N GLY A 103 -16.76 -8.97 10.29
CA GLY A 103 -16.22 -8.30 11.49
C GLY A 103 -15.20 -9.10 12.31
N LEU A 104 -15.25 -10.44 12.26
CA LEU A 104 -14.24 -11.28 12.93
C LEU A 104 -12.86 -11.14 12.28
N ALA A 105 -12.82 -11.01 10.95
CA ALA A 105 -11.57 -10.83 10.22
C ALA A 105 -10.97 -9.45 10.46
N GLU A 106 -11.80 -8.40 10.52
CA GLU A 106 -11.39 -7.06 10.96
C GLU A 106 -10.71 -7.11 12.34
N ALA A 107 -11.33 -7.80 13.30
CA ALA A 107 -10.79 -7.93 14.64
C ALA A 107 -9.46 -8.71 14.69
N ILE A 108 -9.33 -9.78 13.91
CA ILE A 108 -8.05 -10.52 13.78
C ILE A 108 -6.94 -9.61 13.24
N CYS A 109 -7.22 -8.86 12.17
CA CYS A 109 -6.25 -7.92 11.60
C CYS A 109 -5.90 -6.79 12.59
N GLU A 110 -6.87 -6.26 13.33
CA GLU A 110 -6.65 -5.22 14.33
C GLU A 110 -5.75 -5.70 15.48
N GLU A 111 -5.96 -6.94 15.98
CA GLU A 111 -5.13 -7.54 17.03
C GLU A 111 -3.70 -7.80 16.52
N LEU A 112 -3.55 -8.36 15.31
CA LEU A 112 -2.23 -8.57 14.70
C LEU A 112 -1.49 -7.24 14.45
N PHE A 113 -2.20 -6.19 14.06
CA PHE A 113 -1.60 -4.87 13.89
C PHE A 113 -1.14 -4.27 15.23
N SER A 114 -2.00 -4.33 16.24
CA SER A 114 -1.77 -3.70 17.55
C SER A 114 -0.63 -4.34 18.33
N TYR A 115 -0.42 -5.65 18.17
CA TYR A 115 0.64 -6.39 18.87
C TYR A 115 1.81 -6.80 17.96
N GLY A 116 1.70 -6.64 16.64
CA GLY A 116 2.72 -7.02 15.67
C GLY A 116 2.74 -8.52 15.37
N ARG A 117 3.55 -9.27 16.13
CA ARG A 117 3.73 -10.73 15.97
C ARG A 117 3.00 -11.47 17.08
N LEU A 118 1.99 -12.27 16.74
CA LEU A 118 1.26 -13.09 17.70
C LEU A 118 1.17 -14.55 17.24
N THR A 119 1.00 -15.47 18.18
CA THR A 119 0.62 -16.85 17.86
C THR A 119 -0.83 -16.92 17.41
N CYS A 120 -1.20 -18.01 16.75
CA CYS A 120 -2.57 -18.20 16.27
C CYS A 120 -3.52 -18.36 17.47
N SER A 121 -3.14 -19.17 18.45
CA SER A 121 -3.85 -19.41 19.70
C SER A 121 -4.13 -18.13 20.49
N ASP A 122 -3.13 -17.26 20.67
CA ASP A 122 -3.28 -15.99 21.37
C ASP A 122 -4.20 -15.02 20.64
N THR A 123 -4.06 -14.94 19.31
CA THR A 123 -4.92 -14.10 18.48
C THR A 123 -6.38 -14.55 18.59
N ILE A 124 -6.63 -15.86 18.47
CA ILE A 124 -7.97 -16.44 18.59
C ILE A 124 -8.58 -16.14 19.95
N ARG A 125 -7.84 -16.36 21.05
CA ARG A 125 -8.35 -16.10 22.41
C ARG A 125 -8.68 -14.63 22.64
N LYS A 126 -7.81 -13.72 22.21
CA LYS A 126 -8.04 -12.27 22.36
C LYS A 126 -9.29 -11.82 21.61
N VAL A 127 -9.43 -12.24 20.35
CA VAL A 127 -10.59 -11.88 19.52
C VAL A 127 -11.87 -12.51 20.06
N ALA A 128 -11.84 -13.78 20.43
CA ALA A 128 -12.99 -14.49 20.99
C ALA A 128 -13.45 -13.88 22.32
N LEU A 129 -12.52 -13.49 23.20
CA LEU A 129 -12.83 -12.82 24.46
C LEU A 129 -13.37 -11.40 24.23
N ARG A 130 -12.86 -10.68 23.23
CA ARG A 130 -13.27 -9.30 22.93
C ARG A 130 -14.66 -9.22 22.29
N LEU A 131 -15.01 -10.19 21.44
CA LEU A 131 -16.27 -10.20 20.68
C LEU A 131 -17.32 -11.18 21.22
N GLU A 132 -16.98 -11.94 22.28
CA GLU A 132 -17.83 -12.99 22.86
C GLU A 132 -18.28 -14.02 21.80
N GLN A 133 -17.32 -14.49 20.99
CA GLN A 133 -17.55 -15.42 19.88
C GLN A 133 -16.89 -16.77 20.15
N PRO A 134 -17.41 -17.88 19.60
CA PRO A 134 -16.80 -19.19 19.80
C PRO A 134 -15.42 -19.25 19.12
N LEU A 135 -14.48 -19.94 19.76
CA LEU A 135 -13.10 -20.10 19.26
C LEU A 135 -13.05 -20.75 17.87
N ALA A 136 -14.03 -21.59 17.53
CA ALA A 136 -14.13 -22.27 16.25
C ALA A 136 -14.34 -21.28 15.09
N ASP A 137 -15.25 -20.32 15.23
CA ASP A 137 -15.56 -19.34 14.17
C ASP A 137 -14.38 -18.41 13.92
N VAL A 138 -13.69 -18.00 14.99
CA VAL A 138 -12.48 -17.17 14.89
C VAL A 138 -11.35 -17.96 14.22
N LYS A 139 -11.18 -19.25 14.57
CA LYS A 139 -10.22 -20.14 13.93
C LYS A 139 -10.51 -20.30 12.43
N GLU A 140 -11.76 -20.53 12.06
CA GLU A 140 -12.15 -20.66 10.64
C GLU A 140 -11.78 -19.39 9.86
N LYS A 141 -12.08 -18.21 10.41
CA LYS A 141 -11.73 -16.92 9.77
C LYS A 141 -10.23 -16.70 9.69
N PHE A 142 -9.47 -17.10 10.72
CA PHE A 142 -8.01 -17.03 10.69
C PHE A 142 -7.43 -17.93 9.60
N CYS A 143 -7.93 -19.17 9.45
CA CYS A 143 -7.52 -20.07 8.37
C CYS A 143 -7.80 -19.46 6.99
N ARG A 144 -9.01 -18.93 6.77
CA ARG A 144 -9.36 -18.28 5.49
C ARG A 144 -8.48 -17.08 5.16
N LEU A 145 -8.09 -16.28 6.16
CA LEU A 145 -7.20 -15.14 5.95
C LEU A 145 -5.78 -15.57 5.55
N ALA A 146 -5.29 -16.71 6.05
CA ALA A 146 -3.99 -17.24 5.65
C ALA A 146 -4.04 -17.91 4.29
N GLU A 147 -5.09 -18.69 3.99
CA GLU A 147 -5.33 -19.27 2.66
C GLU A 147 -5.38 -18.15 1.59
N ALA A 148 -6.02 -17.03 1.92
CA ALA A 148 -6.07 -15.83 1.07
C ALA A 148 -4.81 -14.94 1.13
N GLN A 149 -3.77 -15.38 1.85
CA GLN A 149 -2.47 -14.72 2.00
C GLN A 149 -2.48 -13.34 2.65
N PHE A 150 -3.55 -12.93 3.32
CA PHE A 150 -3.63 -11.64 4.03
C PHE A 150 -2.79 -11.62 5.31
N ILE A 151 -2.58 -12.80 5.89
CA ILE A 151 -1.67 -13.03 7.01
C ILE A 151 -0.59 -14.03 6.59
N ALA A 152 0.60 -13.90 7.17
CA ALA A 152 1.74 -14.75 6.87
C ALA A 152 2.47 -15.13 8.15
N LYS A 153 2.93 -16.38 8.21
CA LYS A 153 3.81 -16.92 9.24
C LYS A 153 5.18 -16.23 9.16
N CYS A 154 5.70 -15.84 10.30
CA CYS A 154 7.05 -15.35 10.47
C CYS A 154 8.04 -16.52 10.38
N PRO A 155 9.26 -16.29 9.87
CA PRO A 155 10.23 -17.36 9.75
C PRO A 155 10.61 -17.90 11.11
N GLN A 156 10.76 -19.22 11.21
CA GLN A 156 11.16 -19.88 12.44
C GLN A 156 12.67 -19.74 12.68
N VAL A 157 13.06 -19.75 13.95
CA VAL A 157 14.46 -19.68 14.36
C VAL A 157 15.07 -21.08 14.25
N VAL A 158 16.03 -21.25 13.34
CA VAL A 158 16.73 -22.51 13.08
C VAL A 158 17.96 -22.66 13.97
N SER A 159 18.69 -21.57 14.17
CA SER A 159 19.95 -21.56 14.90
C SER A 159 20.16 -20.21 15.58
N THR A 160 21.02 -20.13 16.59
CA THR A 160 21.41 -18.87 17.20
C THR A 160 22.92 -18.69 17.05
N LEU A 161 23.34 -17.82 16.14
CA LEU A 161 24.75 -17.51 15.96
C LEU A 161 25.13 -16.32 16.86
N LYS A 162 25.94 -16.56 17.90
CA LYS A 162 26.39 -15.54 18.88
C LYS A 162 25.25 -14.70 19.49
N GLY A 163 24.12 -15.32 19.80
CA GLY A 163 22.94 -14.65 20.37
C GLY A 163 22.03 -13.97 19.35
N CYS A 164 22.33 -14.05 18.04
CA CYS A 164 21.44 -13.60 16.97
C CYS A 164 20.68 -14.80 16.38
N PRO A 165 19.33 -14.81 16.37
CA PRO A 165 18.58 -15.88 15.74
C PRO A 165 18.76 -15.84 14.22
N GLN A 166 19.03 -17.00 13.65
CA GLN A 166 19.04 -17.27 12.21
C GLN A 166 17.72 -17.90 11.83
N PHE A 167 17.13 -17.36 10.76
CA PHE A 167 15.79 -17.68 10.32
C PHE A 167 15.80 -18.65 9.14
N GLU A 168 14.80 -19.52 9.09
CA GLU A 168 14.62 -20.43 7.96
C GLU A 168 14.29 -19.62 6.69
N THR A 169 15.06 -19.85 5.62
CA THR A 169 14.89 -19.17 4.32
C THR A 169 13.89 -19.87 3.41
N SER A 170 13.58 -21.15 3.63
CA SER A 170 12.67 -21.95 2.81
C SER A 170 11.59 -22.57 3.66
N TYR A 171 10.49 -21.86 3.84
CA TYR A 171 9.27 -22.36 4.49
C TYR A 171 8.05 -21.79 3.78
N ASP A 172 6.91 -22.48 3.85
CA ASP A 172 5.65 -21.94 3.34
C ASP A 172 5.03 -21.00 4.39
N PRO A 173 4.89 -19.69 4.10
CA PRO A 173 4.35 -18.74 5.05
C PRO A 173 2.84 -18.86 5.29
N PHE A 174 2.11 -19.64 4.49
CA PHE A 174 0.65 -19.64 4.50
C PHE A 174 0.04 -20.93 5.06
N ILE A 175 0.87 -21.95 5.34
CA ILE A 175 0.41 -23.21 5.94
C ILE A 175 0.08 -23.01 7.42
N MET A 176 -1.15 -23.41 7.78
CA MET A 176 -1.60 -23.48 9.17
C MET A 176 -0.91 -24.62 9.93
N PRO A 177 -0.54 -24.43 11.20
CA PRO A 177 -0.07 -25.55 12.03
C PRO A 177 -1.22 -26.53 12.30
N ASP A 178 -0.89 -27.83 12.34
CA ASP A 178 -1.88 -28.90 12.52
C ASP A 178 -2.58 -28.85 13.90
N VAL A 179 -1.89 -28.35 14.92
CA VAL A 179 -2.40 -28.24 16.30
C VAL A 179 -2.39 -26.78 16.75
N ILE A 180 -3.52 -26.09 16.58
CA ILE A 180 -3.68 -24.67 16.95
C ILE A 180 -4.24 -24.50 18.38
N LEU A 181 -5.20 -25.35 18.75
CA LEU A 181 -5.82 -25.35 20.09
C LEU A 181 -5.81 -26.79 20.57
N GLN A 182 -5.07 -27.09 21.63
CA GLN A 182 -5.33 -28.33 22.36
C GLN A 182 -6.68 -28.16 23.06
N ALA A 183 -7.62 -29.05 22.76
CA ALA A 183 -8.90 -29.07 23.45
C ALA A 183 -8.63 -29.14 24.95
N THR A 184 -9.05 -28.12 25.70
CA THR A 184 -9.28 -28.30 27.13
C THR A 184 -10.38 -29.34 27.24
N SER A 185 -9.99 -30.60 27.40
CA SER A 185 -10.89 -31.62 27.88
C SER A 185 -11.48 -31.11 29.19
N ASN A 186 -12.81 -31.06 29.24
CA ASN A 186 -13.56 -30.82 30.46
C ASN A 186 -13.03 -31.75 31.56
N SER A 187 -12.28 -31.17 32.50
CA SER A 187 -12.17 -31.69 33.85
C SER A 187 -12.48 -30.53 34.78
N SER A 188 -13.75 -30.47 35.16
CA SER A 188 -14.20 -29.88 36.39
C SER A 188 -13.29 -30.35 37.53
N GLU A 189 -12.51 -29.44 38.11
CA GLU A 189 -12.45 -29.24 39.57
C GLU A 189 -11.56 -28.04 39.92
N GLU A 190 -12.04 -27.26 40.86
CA GLU A 190 -11.39 -26.09 41.44
C GLU A 190 -10.01 -26.43 42.01
N SER A 191 -8.99 -25.63 41.69
CA SER A 191 -7.95 -25.30 42.68
C SER A 191 -7.12 -24.10 42.25
N ARG A 192 -7.22 -23.05 43.07
CA ARG A 192 -6.41 -21.82 43.03
C ARG A 192 -4.93 -22.15 43.23
N LYS A 193 -4.19 -22.29 42.14
CA LYS A 193 -2.72 -22.09 42.09
C LYS A 193 -2.37 -21.66 40.67
N ARG A 194 -1.69 -20.52 40.52
CA ARG A 194 -1.19 -20.01 39.23
C ARG A 194 -0.25 -21.06 38.61
N LYS A 195 -0.82 -21.97 37.81
CA LYS A 195 -0.09 -22.89 36.93
C LYS A 195 0.38 -22.06 35.74
N ALA A 196 1.67 -22.16 35.40
CA ALA A 196 2.18 -21.64 34.14
C ALA A 196 1.31 -22.19 32.99
N PRO A 197 0.98 -21.39 31.96
CA PRO A 197 0.23 -21.90 30.82
C PRO A 197 0.97 -23.11 30.25
N SER A 198 0.26 -24.21 30.02
CA SER A 198 0.80 -25.38 29.32
C SER A 198 1.39 -24.94 27.98
N PRO A 199 2.56 -25.47 27.56
CA PRO A 199 3.14 -25.11 26.27
C PRO A 199 2.15 -25.47 25.18
N GLU A 200 1.75 -24.46 24.43
CA GLU A 200 0.71 -24.59 23.41
C GLU A 200 1.29 -25.21 22.15
N GLY A 201 0.45 -25.88 21.35
CA GLY A 201 0.91 -26.58 20.15
C GLY A 201 1.54 -25.66 19.10
N ASP A 202 1.29 -24.35 19.17
CA ASP A 202 1.81 -23.33 18.24
C ASP A 202 2.88 -22.41 18.87
N GLU A 203 3.48 -22.80 20.00
CA GLU A 203 4.57 -22.04 20.63
C GLU A 203 5.76 -21.88 19.66
N GLY A 204 6.15 -20.62 19.40
CA GLY A 204 7.20 -20.29 18.44
C GLY A 204 6.73 -20.10 16.99
N ILE A 205 5.42 -20.25 16.70
CA ILE A 205 4.82 -19.95 15.40
C ILE A 205 4.12 -18.59 15.47
N TYR A 206 4.81 -17.56 15.01
CA TYR A 206 4.27 -16.21 14.98
C TYR A 206 3.67 -15.87 13.61
N TRP A 207 2.57 -15.13 13.63
CA TRP A 207 1.88 -14.61 12.47
C TRP A 207 1.97 -13.09 12.43
N ARG A 208 2.00 -12.54 11.22
CA ARG A 208 1.98 -11.11 10.96
C ARG A 208 1.06 -10.80 9.78
N ILE A 209 0.67 -9.53 9.67
CA ILE A 209 -0.04 -9.01 8.50
C ILE A 209 0.89 -9.05 7.28
N ASN A 210 0.36 -9.49 6.15
CA ASN A 210 1.04 -9.45 4.88
C ASN A 210 0.69 -8.17 4.10
N TRP A 211 1.47 -7.11 4.32
CA TRP A 211 1.27 -5.82 3.67
C TRP A 211 1.30 -5.91 2.13
N LEU A 212 2.15 -6.78 1.57
CA LEU A 212 2.25 -6.98 0.12
C LEU A 212 0.96 -7.52 -0.49
N ARG A 213 0.20 -8.34 0.24
CA ARG A 213 -1.10 -8.83 -0.24
C ARG A 213 -2.13 -7.72 -0.26
N PHE A 214 -2.18 -6.88 0.79
CA PHE A 214 -3.06 -5.71 0.81
C PHE A 214 -2.70 -4.70 -0.27
N ASP A 215 -1.43 -4.42 -0.50
CA ASP A 215 -0.98 -3.51 -1.55
C ASP A 215 -1.38 -4.02 -2.95
N ARG A 216 -1.26 -5.34 -3.20
CA ARG A 216 -1.77 -5.97 -4.43
C ARG A 216 -3.28 -5.80 -4.58
N TYR A 217 -4.05 -6.07 -3.53
CA TYR A 217 -5.49 -5.90 -3.54
C TYR A 217 -5.91 -4.45 -3.82
N ILE A 218 -5.28 -3.48 -3.16
CA ILE A 218 -5.56 -2.05 -3.37
C ILE A 218 -5.23 -1.63 -4.81
N ARG A 219 -4.11 -2.09 -5.37
CA ARG A 219 -3.76 -1.86 -6.78
C ARG A 219 -4.81 -2.42 -7.73
N ASP A 220 -5.27 -3.64 -7.48
CA ASP A 220 -6.24 -4.32 -8.32
C ASP A 220 -7.61 -3.60 -8.28
N GLU A 221 -8.04 -3.14 -7.10
CA GLU A 221 -9.24 -2.29 -6.96
C GLU A 221 -9.08 -0.93 -7.67
N MET A 222 -7.94 -0.26 -7.54
CA MET A 222 -7.69 1.01 -8.27
C MET A 222 -7.69 0.81 -9.79
N THR A 223 -7.16 -0.32 -10.26
CA THR A 223 -7.18 -0.67 -11.70
C THR A 223 -8.62 -0.93 -12.17
N LEU A 224 -9.45 -1.55 -11.33
CA LEU A 224 -10.86 -1.75 -11.61
C LEU A 224 -11.63 -0.43 -11.70
N GLU A 225 -11.38 0.50 -10.77
CA GLU A 225 -12.02 1.82 -10.77
C GLU A 225 -11.59 2.66 -12.00
N LEU A 226 -10.34 2.53 -12.45
CA LEU A 226 -9.86 3.18 -13.67
C LEU A 226 -10.59 2.65 -14.92
N LEU A 227 -10.71 1.32 -15.05
CA LEU A 227 -11.28 0.68 -16.23
C LEU A 227 -12.80 0.80 -16.30
N VAL A 228 -13.48 0.82 -15.15
CA VAL A 228 -14.93 0.97 -15.08
C VAL A 228 -15.28 2.11 -14.12
N PRO A 229 -15.34 3.36 -14.63
CA PRO A 229 -15.79 4.49 -13.84
C PRO A 229 -17.24 4.26 -13.35
N LYS A 230 -17.49 4.55 -12.07
CA LYS A 230 -18.78 4.30 -11.36
C LYS A 230 -19.99 5.09 -11.90
N GLY A 231 -19.89 5.74 -13.06
CA GLY A 231 -20.93 6.60 -13.65
C GLY A 231 -21.31 6.27 -15.10
N SER A 232 -20.94 5.11 -15.64
CA SER A 232 -21.27 4.74 -17.03
C SER A 232 -22.75 4.36 -17.20
N SER A 233 -23.44 5.06 -18.12
CA SER A 233 -24.88 5.05 -18.40
C SER A 233 -25.49 3.72 -18.91
N LEU A 234 -24.77 2.59 -18.85
CA LEU A 234 -25.27 1.26 -19.19
C LEU A 234 -24.94 0.27 -18.07
N GLU A 235 -25.85 0.14 -17.09
CA GLU A 235 -25.67 -0.73 -15.91
C GLU A 235 -25.34 -2.20 -16.27
N ARG A 236 -25.89 -2.74 -17.37
CA ARG A 236 -25.61 -4.13 -17.79
C ARG A 236 -24.22 -4.31 -18.37
N THR A 237 -23.80 -3.41 -19.27
CA THR A 237 -22.46 -3.47 -19.88
C THR A 237 -21.39 -3.15 -18.85
N SER A 238 -21.64 -2.17 -17.97
CA SER A 238 -20.77 -1.84 -16.85
C SER A 238 -20.60 -3.00 -15.87
N ARG A 239 -21.67 -3.73 -15.55
CA ARG A 239 -21.61 -4.96 -14.72
C ARG A 239 -20.77 -6.06 -15.39
N SER A 240 -21.02 -6.33 -16.67
CA SER A 240 -20.25 -7.32 -17.45
C SER A 240 -18.77 -6.96 -17.55
N LEU A 241 -18.44 -5.69 -17.81
CA LEU A 241 -17.07 -5.19 -17.83
C LEU A 241 -16.40 -5.32 -16.46
N THR A 242 -17.09 -4.94 -15.39
CA THR A 242 -16.57 -5.04 -14.02
C THR A 242 -16.25 -6.50 -13.67
N GLN A 243 -17.17 -7.42 -13.97
CA GLN A 243 -16.96 -8.84 -13.70
C GLN A 243 -15.85 -9.44 -14.59
N THR A 244 -15.71 -8.98 -15.84
CA THR A 244 -14.61 -9.35 -16.75
C THR A 244 -13.25 -8.88 -16.22
N VAL A 245 -13.14 -7.65 -15.74
CA VAL A 245 -11.91 -7.12 -15.14
C VAL A 245 -11.60 -7.86 -13.83
N ARG A 246 -12.61 -8.16 -13.00
CA ARG A 246 -12.42 -8.96 -11.78
C ARG A 246 -11.94 -10.38 -12.09
N SER A 247 -12.51 -11.04 -13.10
CA SER A 247 -12.05 -12.38 -13.48
C SER A 247 -10.63 -12.36 -14.02
N LEU A 248 -10.27 -11.33 -14.79
CA LEU A 248 -8.91 -11.10 -15.29
C LEU A 248 -7.91 -10.94 -14.12
N LEU A 249 -8.22 -10.06 -13.15
CA LEU A 249 -7.37 -9.79 -11.99
C LEU A 249 -7.25 -11.01 -11.07
N LYS A 250 -8.36 -11.72 -10.80
CA LYS A 250 -8.36 -12.97 -10.02
C LYS A 250 -7.54 -14.07 -10.69
N THR A 251 -7.65 -14.21 -12.01
CA THR A 251 -6.86 -15.20 -12.77
C THR A 251 -5.37 -14.88 -12.69
N ASN A 252 -5.02 -13.58 -12.72
CA ASN A 252 -3.65 -13.14 -12.52
C ASN A 252 -3.14 -13.46 -11.11
N GLU A 253 -3.98 -13.32 -10.09
CA GLU A 253 -3.62 -13.63 -8.70
C GLU A 253 -3.21 -15.10 -8.53
N VAL A 254 -4.00 -16.03 -9.06
CA VAL A 254 -3.73 -17.49 -8.96
C VAL A 254 -2.46 -17.87 -9.72
N ARG A 255 -2.12 -17.12 -10.77
CA ARG A 255 -0.94 -17.38 -11.61
C ARG A 255 0.34 -16.66 -11.16
N ALA A 256 0.24 -15.70 -10.25
CA ALA A 256 1.38 -14.91 -9.82
C ALA A 256 2.37 -15.77 -9.00
N ALA A 257 3.27 -16.46 -9.69
CA ALA A 257 4.50 -17.00 -9.13
C ALA A 257 5.42 -15.83 -8.68
N PRO A 258 6.33 -16.03 -7.71
CA PRO A 258 7.11 -14.95 -7.08
C PRO A 258 8.18 -14.30 -7.98
N VAL A 259 8.21 -14.62 -9.28
CA VAL A 259 9.15 -14.01 -10.22
C VAL A 259 8.55 -12.72 -10.73
N ALA A 260 9.20 -11.62 -10.36
CA ALA A 260 8.88 -10.24 -10.68
C ALA A 260 8.94 -9.96 -12.20
N THR A 261 7.98 -10.46 -12.98
CA THR A 261 7.71 -9.90 -14.30
C THR A 261 6.85 -8.66 -14.12
N ILE A 262 7.31 -7.55 -14.70
CA ILE A 262 6.68 -6.23 -14.64
C ILE A 262 5.25 -6.25 -15.20
N ASN A 263 4.98 -7.19 -16.11
CA ASN A 263 3.68 -7.42 -16.74
C ASN A 263 3.03 -8.68 -16.18
N SER A 264 1.69 -8.71 -16.17
CA SER A 264 0.95 -9.93 -15.85
C SER A 264 1.34 -11.07 -16.79
N ALA A 265 1.33 -12.31 -16.30
CA ALA A 265 1.43 -13.46 -17.18
C ALA A 265 0.30 -13.41 -18.23
N PRO A 266 0.53 -13.80 -19.49
CA PRO A 266 -0.53 -13.86 -20.50
C PRO A 266 -1.69 -14.76 -20.04
N ILE A 267 -2.90 -14.20 -20.02
CA ILE A 267 -4.12 -14.88 -19.58
C ILE A 267 -4.92 -15.29 -20.81
N SER A 268 -5.26 -16.57 -20.91
CA SER A 268 -6.13 -17.05 -21.99
C SER A 268 -7.60 -16.86 -21.62
N LEU A 269 -8.45 -16.72 -22.64
CA LEU A 269 -9.89 -16.67 -22.45
C LEU A 269 -10.45 -17.93 -21.76
N PHE A 270 -9.85 -19.10 -22.03
CA PHE A 270 -10.24 -20.36 -21.38
C PHE A 270 -10.00 -20.32 -19.86
N ASP A 271 -8.87 -19.78 -19.44
CA ASP A 271 -8.55 -19.63 -18.01
C ASP A 271 -9.52 -18.67 -17.33
N MET A 272 -9.87 -17.57 -18.00
CA MET A 272 -10.88 -16.62 -17.49
C MET A 272 -12.23 -17.29 -17.35
N MET A 273 -12.68 -18.06 -18.34
CA MET A 273 -13.94 -18.82 -18.27
C MET A 273 -13.95 -19.85 -17.14
N ARG A 274 -12.81 -20.50 -16.86
CA ARG A 274 -12.69 -21.38 -15.69
C ARG A 274 -12.87 -20.58 -14.40
N CYS A 275 -12.18 -19.45 -14.26
CA CYS A 275 -12.32 -18.60 -13.08
C CYS A 275 -13.72 -17.99 -12.93
N VAL A 276 -14.42 -17.69 -14.03
CA VAL A 276 -15.82 -17.24 -14.04
C VAL A 276 -16.73 -18.32 -13.46
N LYS A 277 -16.54 -19.58 -13.85
CA LYS A 277 -17.30 -20.72 -13.31
C LYS A 277 -16.99 -21.01 -11.84
N GLU A 278 -15.72 -20.96 -11.44
CA GLU A 278 -15.29 -21.19 -10.06
C GLU A 278 -15.76 -20.09 -9.09
N ASN A 279 -15.96 -18.87 -9.58
CA ASN A 279 -16.37 -17.71 -8.78
C ASN A 279 -17.85 -17.33 -8.96
N GLU A 280 -18.65 -18.18 -9.61
CA GLU A 280 -20.09 -17.95 -9.86
C GLU A 280 -20.38 -16.55 -10.46
N LEU A 281 -19.55 -16.12 -11.40
CA LEU A 281 -19.78 -14.89 -12.14
C LEU A 281 -20.75 -15.23 -13.28
N ASP A 282 -22.00 -14.79 -13.20
CA ASP A 282 -23.05 -15.00 -14.23
C ASP A 282 -22.73 -14.25 -15.54
N ILE A 283 -21.69 -14.67 -16.26
CA ILE A 283 -21.31 -14.13 -17.56
C ILE A 283 -21.19 -15.26 -18.58
N GLU A 284 -21.87 -15.08 -19.70
CA GLU A 284 -21.74 -15.94 -20.86
C GLU A 284 -20.49 -15.60 -21.68
N ARG A 285 -19.89 -16.62 -22.30
CA ARG A 285 -18.71 -16.46 -23.17
C ARG A 285 -18.78 -15.31 -24.19
N PRO A 286 -19.87 -15.12 -24.97
CA PRO A 286 -19.95 -14.03 -25.95
C PRO A 286 -19.89 -12.63 -25.31
N ASP A 287 -20.49 -12.47 -24.13
CA ASP A 287 -20.46 -11.20 -23.40
C ASP A 287 -19.07 -10.89 -22.87
N LEU A 288 -18.34 -11.93 -22.41
CA LEU A 288 -16.94 -11.83 -22.01
C LEU A 288 -16.04 -11.40 -23.18
N GLU A 289 -16.19 -12.04 -24.34
CA GLU A 289 -15.42 -11.71 -25.55
C GLU A 289 -15.67 -10.25 -26.00
N LYS A 290 -16.93 -9.82 -25.97
CA LYS A 290 -17.31 -8.44 -26.28
C LYS A 290 -16.72 -7.45 -25.27
N ALA A 291 -16.81 -7.74 -23.98
CA ALA A 291 -16.26 -6.91 -22.92
C ALA A 291 -14.74 -6.76 -23.04
N LEU A 292 -14.02 -7.86 -23.33
CA LEU A 292 -12.57 -7.84 -23.54
C LEU A 292 -12.17 -7.00 -24.75
N ARG A 293 -12.93 -7.06 -25.84
CA ARG A 293 -12.66 -6.22 -27.01
C ARG A 293 -12.81 -4.73 -26.69
N ILE A 294 -13.89 -4.36 -25.99
CA ILE A 294 -14.10 -2.98 -25.54
C ILE A 294 -12.94 -2.54 -24.62
N LEU A 295 -12.52 -3.39 -23.68
CA LEU A 295 -11.40 -3.08 -22.79
C LEU A 295 -10.09 -2.89 -23.56
N VAL A 296 -9.78 -3.71 -24.57
CA VAL A 296 -8.56 -3.53 -25.37
C VAL A 296 -8.59 -2.20 -26.12
N ASP A 297 -9.73 -1.80 -26.66
CA ASP A 297 -9.87 -0.57 -27.44
C ASP A 297 -9.88 0.70 -26.56
N GLU A 298 -10.57 0.67 -25.41
CA GLU A 298 -10.79 1.85 -24.55
C GLU A 298 -9.73 2.04 -23.45
N SER A 299 -9.03 0.97 -23.03
CA SER A 299 -8.14 1.01 -21.86
C SER A 299 -6.80 1.73 -22.09
N ARG A 300 -6.62 2.41 -23.22
CA ARG A 300 -5.39 3.16 -23.58
C ARG A 300 -4.10 2.35 -23.31
N GLY A 301 -4.16 1.04 -23.54
CA GLY A 301 -3.04 0.14 -23.38
C GLY A 301 -2.80 -0.41 -21.97
N VAL A 302 -3.76 -0.30 -21.04
CA VAL A 302 -3.74 -1.04 -19.75
C VAL A 302 -4.02 -2.52 -19.97
N VAL A 303 -4.98 -2.85 -20.84
CA VAL A 303 -5.26 -4.23 -21.27
C VAL A 303 -4.79 -4.38 -22.71
N ARG A 304 -3.81 -5.26 -22.94
CA ARG A 304 -3.27 -5.54 -24.28
C ARG A 304 -3.53 -6.97 -24.69
N LYS A 305 -3.81 -7.17 -25.97
CA LYS A 305 -3.84 -8.49 -26.60
C LYS A 305 -2.44 -8.87 -27.08
N SER A 306 -1.83 -9.86 -26.45
CA SER A 306 -0.46 -10.32 -26.75
C SER A 306 -0.39 -11.46 -27.76
N GLY A 307 -1.52 -12.14 -28.05
CA GLY A 307 -1.57 -13.23 -29.01
C GLY A 307 -2.98 -13.76 -29.26
N ASP A 308 -3.13 -14.61 -30.28
CA ASP A 308 -4.42 -15.20 -30.70
C ASP A 308 -4.64 -16.64 -30.20
N SER A 309 -3.62 -17.27 -29.62
CA SER A 309 -3.71 -18.63 -29.09
C SER A 309 -4.73 -18.73 -27.96
N GLY A 310 -5.58 -19.77 -27.98
CA GLY A 310 -6.56 -20.03 -26.91
C GLY A 310 -7.75 -19.08 -26.86
N GLY A 311 -8.10 -18.42 -27.97
CA GLY A 311 -9.19 -17.44 -28.02
C GLY A 311 -8.77 -16.01 -27.66
N GLY A 312 -7.47 -15.75 -27.62
CA GLY A 312 -6.88 -14.46 -27.26
C GLY A 312 -6.10 -14.55 -25.94
N LEU A 313 -4.86 -14.09 -25.97
CA LEU A 313 -4.01 -13.89 -24.81
C LEU A 313 -4.05 -12.42 -24.41
N PHE A 314 -4.48 -12.16 -23.18
CA PHE A 314 -4.59 -10.81 -22.62
C PHE A 314 -3.54 -10.59 -21.54
N VAL A 315 -2.93 -9.41 -21.55
CA VAL A 315 -1.92 -8.98 -20.58
C VAL A 315 -2.36 -7.64 -19.99
N ILE A 316 -2.24 -7.51 -18.67
CA ILE A 316 -2.43 -6.27 -17.93
C ILE A 316 -1.07 -5.63 -17.69
N ASP A 317 -0.92 -4.38 -18.13
CA ASP A 317 0.22 -3.55 -17.82
C ASP A 317 -0.09 -2.67 -16.60
N PHE A 318 0.37 -3.10 -15.42
CA PHE A 318 0.15 -2.34 -14.19
C PHE A 318 0.91 -1.00 -14.18
N GLU A 319 2.05 -0.89 -14.87
CA GLU A 319 2.80 0.37 -14.96
C GLU A 319 1.97 1.46 -15.65
N ARG A 320 1.39 1.13 -16.81
CA ARG A 320 0.50 2.05 -17.53
C ARG A 320 -0.78 2.37 -16.76
N ALA A 321 -1.31 1.40 -16.04
CA ALA A 321 -2.47 1.63 -15.17
C ALA A 321 -2.13 2.68 -14.10
N ILE A 322 -0.98 2.52 -13.42
CA ILE A 322 -0.52 3.44 -12.38
C ILE A 322 -0.25 4.82 -12.96
N GLU A 323 0.41 4.93 -14.12
CA GLU A 323 0.65 6.21 -14.80
C GLU A 323 -0.67 6.96 -15.08
N GLN A 324 -1.69 6.25 -15.58
CA GLN A 324 -3.00 6.85 -15.84
C GLN A 324 -3.75 7.24 -14.57
N ILE A 325 -3.68 6.41 -13.51
CA ILE A 325 -4.24 6.72 -12.19
C ILE A 325 -3.57 7.98 -11.62
N CYS A 326 -2.24 8.06 -11.69
CA CYS A 326 -1.49 9.23 -11.26
C CYS A 326 -1.90 10.48 -12.05
N GLN A 327 -2.00 10.38 -13.38
CA GLN A 327 -2.48 11.49 -14.20
C GLN A 327 -3.88 11.95 -13.78
N PHE A 328 -4.82 11.02 -13.57
CA PHE A 328 -6.17 11.35 -13.13
C PHE A 328 -6.19 12.07 -11.79
N HIS A 329 -5.41 11.60 -10.81
CA HIS A 329 -5.29 12.25 -9.51
C HIS A 329 -4.66 13.64 -9.59
N VAL A 330 -3.63 13.83 -10.41
CA VAL A 330 -3.02 15.15 -10.66
C VAL A 330 -4.05 16.10 -11.28
N GLU A 331 -4.81 15.64 -12.28
CA GLU A 331 -5.86 16.45 -12.89
C GLU A 331 -6.99 16.81 -11.91
N SER A 332 -7.36 15.90 -11.02
CA SER A 332 -8.36 16.16 -9.97
C SER A 332 -7.85 17.17 -8.95
N LEU A 333 -6.58 17.08 -8.52
CA LEU A 333 -5.97 18.06 -7.63
C LEU A 333 -5.89 19.45 -8.27
N ILE A 334 -5.47 19.54 -9.54
CA ILE A 334 -5.45 20.80 -10.29
C ILE A 334 -6.86 21.38 -10.40
N ARG A 335 -7.89 20.54 -10.57
CA ARG A 335 -9.29 20.98 -10.64
C ARG A 335 -9.77 21.58 -9.33
N GLU A 336 -9.32 21.05 -8.20
CA GLU A 336 -9.70 21.51 -6.85
C GLU A 336 -8.93 22.74 -6.39
N GLN A 337 -7.61 22.79 -6.63
CA GLN A 337 -6.74 23.89 -6.17
C GLN A 337 -6.80 25.12 -7.07
N LEU A 338 -6.88 24.89 -8.37
CA LEU A 338 -6.95 25.94 -9.36
C LEU A 338 -8.36 25.95 -9.92
N GLU A 339 -8.54 25.54 -11.18
CA GLU A 339 -9.83 25.52 -11.85
C GLU A 339 -9.84 24.49 -12.98
N SER A 340 -11.03 24.19 -13.52
CA SER A 340 -11.19 23.31 -14.69
C SER A 340 -10.43 23.79 -15.94
N ARG A 341 -10.18 25.10 -16.06
CA ARG A 341 -9.40 25.71 -17.15
C ARG A 341 -7.93 25.31 -17.10
N ALA A 342 -7.34 25.22 -15.91
CA ALA A 342 -5.96 24.78 -15.71
C ALA A 342 -5.75 23.33 -16.15
N VAL A 343 -6.74 22.45 -15.92
CA VAL A 343 -6.71 21.05 -16.38
C VAL A 343 -6.61 20.98 -17.91
N ARG A 344 -7.24 21.91 -18.64
CA ARG A 344 -7.13 21.97 -20.10
C ARG A 344 -5.70 22.28 -20.56
N ILE A 345 -5.04 23.24 -19.91
CA ILE A 345 -3.63 23.57 -20.17
C ILE A 345 -2.74 22.36 -19.86
N PHE A 346 -2.95 21.71 -18.72
CA PHE A 346 -2.19 20.52 -18.31
C PHE A 346 -2.30 19.38 -19.34
N ARG A 347 -3.52 19.04 -19.77
CA ARG A 347 -3.76 18.00 -20.79
C ARG A 347 -3.11 18.34 -22.12
N LEU A 348 -3.15 19.62 -22.52
CA LEU A 348 -2.53 20.09 -23.76
C LEU A 348 -1.00 19.89 -23.71
N LEU A 349 -0.38 20.30 -22.60
CA LEU A 349 1.06 20.16 -22.38
C LEU A 349 1.48 18.68 -22.36
N GLN A 350 0.68 17.80 -21.77
CA GLN A 350 1.00 16.38 -21.77
C GLN A 350 0.92 15.74 -23.17
N GLN A 351 0.01 16.20 -24.03
CA GLN A 351 -0.14 15.68 -25.40
C GLN A 351 0.91 16.22 -26.38
N ARG A 352 1.27 17.50 -26.25
CA ARG A 352 2.18 18.20 -27.18
C ARG A 352 3.62 18.29 -26.67
N GLY A 353 3.84 18.08 -25.38
CA GLY A 353 5.14 18.16 -24.73
C GLY A 353 5.53 19.59 -24.39
N HIS A 354 6.40 20.19 -25.21
CA HIS A 354 6.99 21.49 -24.94
C HIS A 354 6.28 22.56 -25.76
N LEU A 355 5.74 23.59 -25.10
CA LEU A 355 5.00 24.66 -25.75
C LEU A 355 5.40 26.05 -25.24
N GLU A 356 5.30 27.05 -26.12
CA GLU A 356 5.42 28.47 -25.79
C GLU A 356 4.09 29.05 -25.32
N GLU A 357 4.12 30.17 -24.59
CA GLU A 357 2.92 30.86 -24.08
C GLU A 357 1.92 31.21 -25.20
N ASP A 358 2.38 31.80 -26.29
CA ASP A 358 1.56 32.15 -27.47
C ASP A 358 0.88 30.94 -28.11
N GLN A 359 1.52 29.77 -28.06
CA GLN A 359 0.98 28.53 -28.61
C GLN A 359 -0.10 27.95 -27.70
N ILE A 360 0.12 28.02 -26.38
CA ILE A 360 -0.84 27.58 -25.39
C ILE A 360 -2.11 28.43 -25.50
N GLU A 361 -1.98 29.76 -25.56
CA GLU A 361 -3.13 30.69 -25.70
C GLU A 361 -4.02 30.33 -26.92
N LYS A 362 -3.39 30.10 -28.08
CA LYS A 362 -4.10 29.76 -29.31
C LYS A 362 -4.78 28.40 -29.25
N LEU A 363 -4.13 27.40 -28.64
CA LEU A 363 -4.63 26.03 -28.57
C LEU A 363 -5.68 25.83 -27.48
N THR A 364 -5.63 26.59 -26.38
CA THR A 364 -6.62 26.50 -25.30
C THR A 364 -7.84 27.39 -25.51
N MET A 365 -7.78 28.31 -26.48
CA MET A 365 -8.80 29.32 -26.77
C MET A 365 -9.13 30.17 -25.52
N MET A 366 -8.09 30.59 -24.83
CA MET A 366 -8.18 31.43 -23.63
C MET A 366 -7.58 32.80 -23.91
N SER A 367 -7.88 33.80 -23.06
CA SER A 367 -7.21 35.09 -23.18
C SER A 367 -5.75 34.98 -22.70
N GLY A 368 -4.83 35.74 -23.31
CA GLY A 368 -3.42 35.74 -22.91
C GLY A 368 -3.19 36.17 -21.45
N LYS A 369 -4.05 37.05 -20.90
CA LYS A 369 -3.98 37.43 -19.48
C LYS A 369 -4.27 36.22 -18.57
N GLU A 370 -5.38 35.53 -18.80
CA GLU A 370 -5.77 34.37 -17.99
C GLU A 370 -4.80 33.20 -18.16
N THR A 371 -4.34 32.95 -19.39
CA THR A 371 -3.38 31.87 -19.66
C THR A 371 -2.09 32.07 -18.87
N ARG A 372 -1.58 33.29 -18.83
CA ARG A 372 -0.37 33.65 -18.09
C ARG A 372 -0.55 33.54 -16.57
N GLU A 373 -1.67 34.02 -16.03
CA GLU A 373 -1.99 33.89 -14.61
C GLU A 373 -2.04 32.41 -14.17
N LEU A 374 -2.70 31.55 -14.96
CA LEU A 374 -2.76 30.12 -14.69
C LEU A 374 -1.41 29.42 -14.84
N LEU A 375 -0.60 29.77 -15.86
CA LEU A 375 0.73 29.20 -16.04
C LEU A 375 1.66 29.50 -14.88
N TYR A 376 1.63 30.73 -14.35
CA TYR A 376 2.43 31.09 -13.18
C TYR A 376 1.93 30.39 -11.91
N ALA A 377 0.61 30.32 -11.69
CA ALA A 377 0.06 29.57 -10.56
C ALA A 377 0.44 28.08 -10.61
N MET A 378 0.39 27.46 -11.80
CA MET A 378 0.81 26.07 -11.99
C MET A 378 2.33 25.85 -11.83
N LEU A 379 3.14 26.88 -12.12
CA LEU A 379 4.59 26.85 -11.90
C LEU A 379 4.93 26.98 -10.42
N GLU A 380 4.23 27.85 -9.68
CA GLU A 380 4.39 28.03 -8.23
C GLU A 380 4.07 26.75 -7.46
N GLU A 381 2.98 26.06 -7.82
CA GLU A 381 2.58 24.77 -7.22
C GLU A 381 3.43 23.58 -7.73
N GLY A 382 4.30 23.79 -8.74
CA GLY A 382 5.20 22.76 -9.25
C GLY A 382 4.55 21.72 -10.18
N TYR A 383 3.38 22.00 -10.74
CA TYR A 383 2.73 21.14 -11.74
C TYR A 383 3.40 21.22 -13.12
N ILE A 384 3.99 22.37 -13.45
CA ILE A 384 4.66 22.65 -14.73
C ILE A 384 6.10 23.06 -14.45
N SER A 385 7.01 22.68 -15.36
CA SER A 385 8.40 23.15 -15.35
C SER A 385 8.68 24.01 -16.57
N THR A 386 9.65 24.92 -16.44
CA THR A 386 10.09 25.80 -17.53
C THR A 386 11.50 25.44 -17.97
N LYS A 387 11.72 25.44 -19.29
CA LYS A 387 13.04 25.27 -19.89
C LYS A 387 13.37 26.48 -20.77
N PRO A 388 14.32 27.34 -20.37
CA PRO A 388 14.80 28.41 -21.23
C PRO A 388 15.64 27.86 -22.36
N ILE A 389 15.35 28.27 -23.59
CA ILE A 389 16.14 27.97 -24.79
C ILE A 389 16.60 29.30 -25.39
N GLY A 390 17.91 29.53 -25.35
CA GLY A 390 18.53 30.70 -25.97
C GLY A 390 18.60 30.56 -27.49
N ARG A 391 18.25 31.61 -28.23
CA ARG A 391 18.63 31.73 -29.66
C ARG A 391 20.14 31.92 -29.85
N THR A 392 20.83 32.34 -28.79
CA THR A 392 22.27 32.61 -28.73
C THR A 392 22.81 32.07 -27.41
N ASN A 393 24.10 31.71 -27.34
CA ASN A 393 24.74 31.10 -26.16
C ASN A 393 24.71 32.00 -24.91
N ASP A 394 24.40 33.28 -25.04
CA ASP A 394 24.42 34.26 -23.95
C ASP A 394 23.16 34.25 -23.06
N PHE A 395 22.16 33.38 -23.33
CA PHE A 395 20.92 33.21 -22.56
C PHE A 395 20.21 34.52 -22.11
N ALA A 396 20.44 35.63 -22.81
CA ALA A 396 19.86 36.93 -22.48
C ALA A 396 18.31 36.85 -22.54
N PRO A 397 17.56 37.40 -21.56
CA PRO A 397 16.10 37.25 -21.50
C PRO A 397 15.36 37.71 -22.76
N SER A 398 15.87 38.72 -23.47
CA SER A 398 15.29 39.23 -24.73
C SER A 398 15.46 38.28 -25.93
N ARG A 399 16.33 37.26 -25.82
CA ARG A 399 16.65 36.31 -26.89
C ARG A 399 16.46 34.86 -26.45
N THR A 400 15.76 34.65 -25.35
CA THR A 400 15.49 33.34 -24.76
C THR A 400 14.00 33.06 -24.83
N PHE A 401 13.64 31.91 -25.39
CA PHE A 401 12.27 31.40 -25.33
C PHE A 401 12.11 30.55 -24.08
N VAL A 402 10.99 30.69 -23.39
CA VAL A 402 10.65 29.84 -22.26
C VAL A 402 9.64 28.81 -22.75
N LEU A 403 10.05 27.53 -22.74
CA LEU A 403 9.15 26.43 -23.03
C LEU A 403 8.58 25.87 -21.73
N TYR A 404 7.27 25.72 -21.70
CA TYR A 404 6.56 25.03 -20.64
C TYR A 404 6.42 23.56 -21.00
N TYR A 405 6.68 22.69 -20.03
CA TYR A 405 6.49 21.24 -20.18
C TYR A 405 6.06 20.62 -18.85
N VAL A 406 5.43 19.45 -18.95
CA VAL A 406 5.03 18.66 -17.78
C VAL A 406 5.92 17.43 -17.71
N ASP A 407 6.61 17.25 -16.58
CA ASP A 407 7.32 16.01 -16.25
C ASP A 407 6.57 15.26 -15.16
N LEU A 408 5.73 14.30 -15.58
CA LEU A 408 4.82 13.58 -14.69
C LEU A 408 5.55 12.90 -13.51
N PRO A 409 6.67 12.17 -13.70
CA PRO A 409 7.45 11.62 -12.59
C PRO A 409 7.91 12.66 -11.56
N GLN A 410 8.37 13.83 -12.00
CA GLN A 410 8.82 14.89 -11.09
C GLN A 410 7.63 15.52 -10.35
N THR A 411 6.54 15.81 -11.05
CA THR A 411 5.32 16.33 -10.43
C THR A 411 4.76 15.35 -9.40
N VAL A 412 4.71 14.04 -9.72
CA VAL A 412 4.25 13.00 -8.79
C VAL A 412 5.14 12.94 -7.55
N ARG A 413 6.48 13.03 -7.69
CA ARG A 413 7.39 13.09 -6.54
C ARG A 413 7.12 14.31 -5.66
N GLY A 414 6.94 15.49 -6.25
CA GLY A 414 6.59 16.70 -5.53
C GLY A 414 5.26 16.57 -4.78
N LEU A 415 4.25 15.95 -5.42
CA LEU A 415 2.95 15.69 -4.79
C LEU A 415 3.03 14.66 -3.66
N VAL A 416 3.87 13.63 -3.78
CA VAL A 416 4.11 12.66 -2.71
C VAL A 416 4.75 13.38 -1.52
N GLU A 417 5.77 14.21 -1.74
CA GLU A 417 6.40 15.01 -0.68
C GLU A 417 5.40 15.97 -0.02
N TYR A 418 4.58 16.65 -0.81
CA TYR A 418 3.50 17.51 -0.32
C TYR A 418 2.50 16.72 0.53
N THR A 419 2.06 15.56 0.04
CA THR A 419 1.13 14.67 0.77
C THR A 419 1.74 14.19 2.08
N CYS A 420 3.02 13.79 2.09
CA CYS A 420 3.72 13.42 3.31
C CYS A 420 3.75 14.57 4.32
N LYS A 421 4.02 15.81 3.87
CA LYS A 421 4.02 17.00 4.71
C LYS A 421 2.63 17.33 5.28
N VAL A 422 1.59 17.23 4.45
CA VAL A 422 0.20 17.41 4.88
C VAL A 422 -0.18 16.32 5.88
N SER A 423 0.15 15.05 5.63
CA SER A 423 -0.11 13.95 6.56
C SER A 423 0.60 14.14 7.90
N CYS A 424 1.85 14.62 7.90
CA CYS A 424 2.54 14.99 9.14
C CYS A 424 1.76 16.07 9.89
N THR A 425 1.34 17.12 9.18
CA THR A 425 0.61 18.25 9.78
C THR A 425 -0.73 17.80 10.34
N VAL A 426 -1.53 17.07 9.55
CA VAL A 426 -2.85 16.56 9.96
C VAL A 426 -2.72 15.62 11.16
N ASN A 427 -1.75 14.70 11.18
CA ASN A 427 -1.52 13.83 12.32
C ASN A 427 -1.10 14.62 13.58
N ILE A 428 -0.31 15.70 13.43
CA ILE A 428 0.00 16.62 14.54
C ILE A 428 -1.27 17.31 15.07
N TRP A 429 -2.26 17.62 14.22
CA TRP A 429 -3.55 18.15 14.65
C TRP A 429 -4.45 17.09 15.31
N PHE A 430 -4.46 15.84 14.79
CA PHE A 430 -5.13 14.70 15.42
C PHE A 430 -4.52 14.36 16.80
N ALA A 431 -3.22 14.61 17.02
CA ALA A 431 -2.58 14.44 18.32
C ALA A 431 -3.14 15.36 19.43
N SER A 432 -3.83 16.46 19.06
CA SER A 432 -4.53 17.32 20.03
C SER A 432 -5.93 16.81 20.39
N VAL A 433 -6.48 15.87 19.61
CA VAL A 433 -7.82 15.28 19.82
C VAL A 433 -7.69 13.76 19.82
N VAL A 434 -7.27 13.25 20.97
CA VAL A 434 -7.20 11.83 21.35
C VAL A 434 -8.28 10.98 20.67
N PHE A 435 -7.83 10.02 19.86
CA PHE A 435 -8.03 8.56 19.93
C PHE A 435 -9.29 7.96 20.60
N HIS A 436 -10.41 8.68 20.65
CA HIS A 436 -11.65 8.16 21.22
C HIS A 436 -12.84 8.43 20.31
N ARG A 437 -13.22 7.37 19.57
CA ARG A 437 -14.60 7.05 19.13
C ARG A 437 -15.22 7.74 17.91
N ILE A 438 -14.57 8.60 17.13
CA ILE A 438 -15.23 9.22 15.96
C ILE A 438 -14.34 9.27 14.71
N VAL A 439 -14.14 8.13 14.02
CA VAL A 439 -13.82 8.12 12.58
C VAL A 439 -14.61 7.00 11.87
N LYS A 440 -15.88 6.83 12.26
CA LYS A 440 -16.86 6.03 11.50
C LYS A 440 -17.66 6.87 10.49
N TYR A 441 -17.52 8.20 10.51
CA TYR A 441 -18.39 9.10 9.75
C TYR A 441 -17.69 10.12 8.85
N ILE A 442 -16.42 10.48 9.07
CA ILE A 442 -15.77 11.56 8.29
C ILE A 442 -14.94 11.02 7.11
N PHE A 443 -14.48 9.77 7.16
CA PHE A 443 -13.78 9.14 6.03
C PHE A 443 -14.71 8.62 4.92
N TYR A 444 -16.01 8.48 5.16
CA TYR A 444 -16.97 7.97 4.18
C TYR A 444 -17.48 9.01 3.17
N THR A 445 -17.11 10.29 3.30
CA THR A 445 -17.66 11.36 2.43
C THR A 445 -16.61 12.02 1.52
N ILE A 446 -15.31 11.73 1.68
CA ILE A 446 -14.24 12.36 0.87
C ILE A 446 -13.62 11.38 -0.15
N GLN A 447 -13.98 10.09 -0.15
CA GLN A 447 -13.62 9.15 -1.25
C GLN A 447 -14.84 8.74 -2.10
N GLY A 448 -15.78 9.68 -2.25
CA GLY A 448 -16.93 9.55 -3.14
C GLY A 448 -16.87 10.50 -4.34
N TRP A 449 -15.68 10.89 -4.81
CA TRP A 449 -15.46 11.60 -6.08
C TRP A 449 -14.11 11.24 -6.68
#